data_AF-A0A925I0H5-F1
#
_entry.id   AF-A0A925I0H5-F1
#
_cell.length_a   1.000
_cell.length_b   1.000
_cell.length_c   1.000
_cell.angle_alpha   90.00
_cell.angle_beta   90.00
_cell.angle_gamma   90.00
#
_symmetry.space_group_name_H-M   'P 1'
#
loop_
_entity.id
_entity.type
_entity.pdbx_description
1 polymer ?
#
loop_
_entity_poly.entity_id
_entity_poly.type
_entity_poly.pdbx_seq_one_letter_code
_entity_poly.pdbx_strand_id
1 'polypeptide(L)'
;TDPGQKPTWKGKRFRFLTTKPERSELWDEYVQLRQAHPEDEFGRIAHAFYLENRATMDAGAGVANCNRFDGQILPDGTQLEVSSLQRYYNEVARIGPEAVASEYDNDPPEEAGPIESGITPHRVQRQLSGYARKTIPPECTVLTQGIDVRKVALHWVVRAWRPDGTGFTIDYGIHEVHGTKYGSEDGLDVAVKRAILARLEATKETEFVNTAGQRMSFDLTLVDAGWRTAAVYSACAEAGLGVMPIMGFGKSTGCTQANFSDVQRRTLDKRPGDHWFLSRKGRLWLVCADTDHWKAWEHDRWMTAPGKPGCLTLFGQPSDKPERLSADEKSHHSYSRHICNEVEIEEPYQGTIRRRWKAKSENTHWLDASYYSDVGANMKGIRLAGPAISKPTQSIPGAAPAANAGRQRMSLGQMATAARGT
;
A
#
# COMPACT_ATOMS: atom_id res chain seq x y z
N THR A 1 23.11 12.16 24.56
CA THR A 1 23.42 13.25 25.50
C THR A 1 22.13 13.94 25.86
N ASP A 2 21.80 14.05 27.14
CA ASP A 2 20.53 14.59 27.65
C ASP A 2 20.38 16.10 27.31
N PRO A 3 19.37 16.49 26.50
CA PRO A 3 19.11 17.89 26.15
C PRO A 3 18.82 18.79 27.37
N GLY A 4 18.41 18.22 28.51
CA GLY A 4 18.13 18.96 29.75
C GLY A 4 19.38 19.39 30.51
N GLN A 5 20.54 18.78 30.27
CA GLN A 5 21.76 19.01 31.07
C GLN A 5 22.78 19.94 30.40
N LYS A 6 22.69 20.16 29.07
CA LYS A 6 23.59 21.07 28.32
C LYS A 6 22.83 21.88 27.26
N PRO A 7 22.15 22.99 27.64
CA PRO A 7 21.33 23.78 26.72
C PRO A 7 22.10 24.59 25.66
N THR A 8 23.44 24.53 25.64
CA THR A 8 24.30 25.40 24.81
C THR A 8 24.77 24.79 23.49
N TRP A 9 24.45 23.54 23.18
CA TRP A 9 24.82 22.97 21.87
C TRP A 9 23.77 23.29 20.80
N LYS A 10 23.74 24.55 20.35
CA LYS A 10 23.12 24.90 19.07
C LYS A 10 24.08 24.47 17.97
N GLY A 11 23.87 23.29 17.38
CA GLY A 11 24.65 22.84 16.23
C GLY A 11 24.54 23.88 15.12
N LYS A 12 25.62 24.61 14.84
CA LYS A 12 25.69 25.51 13.69
C LYS A 12 25.99 24.66 12.45
N ARG A 13 25.14 24.74 11.44
CA ARG A 13 25.38 24.13 10.14
C ARG A 13 26.36 25.03 9.39
N PHE A 14 27.49 24.47 8.96
CA PHE A 14 28.49 25.19 8.17
C PHE A 14 28.49 24.60 6.77
N ARG A 15 28.28 25.44 5.74
CA ARG A 15 28.45 25.07 4.35
C ARG A 15 29.94 25.10 3.97
N PHE A 16 30.36 24.35 2.96
CA PHE A 16 31.72 24.50 2.44
C PHE A 16 31.81 25.80 1.64
N LEU A 17 30.88 26.01 0.70
CA LEU A 17 30.69 27.27 0.01
C LEU A 17 29.63 28.13 0.72
N THR A 18 30.07 29.30 1.18
CA THR A 18 29.18 30.35 1.69
C THR A 18 28.61 31.20 0.55
N THR A 19 29.36 31.40 -0.53
CA THR A 19 28.92 32.10 -1.74
C THR A 19 29.58 31.43 -2.94
N LYS A 20 28.79 31.15 -3.99
CA LYS A 20 29.31 30.54 -5.23
C LYS A 20 30.13 31.57 -6.02
N PRO A 21 31.16 31.13 -6.77
CA PRO A 21 31.89 32.00 -7.69
C PRO A 21 30.95 32.63 -8.73
N GLU A 22 31.28 33.83 -9.18
CA GLU A 22 30.52 34.57 -10.21
C GLU A 22 30.54 33.86 -11.57
N ARG A 23 31.66 33.21 -11.88
CA ARG A 23 31.90 32.51 -13.15
C ARG A 23 31.82 30.99 -12.97
N SER A 24 30.63 30.49 -12.61
CA SER A 24 30.41 29.07 -12.32
C SER A 24 30.69 28.16 -13.52
N GLU A 25 30.52 28.65 -14.74
CA GLU A 25 30.74 27.89 -15.96
C GLU A 25 32.21 27.49 -16.18
N LEU A 26 33.16 28.28 -15.68
CA LEU A 26 34.58 27.90 -15.71
C LEU A 26 34.86 26.75 -14.74
N TRP A 27 34.11 26.66 -13.65
CA TRP A 27 34.20 25.53 -12.73
C TRP A 27 33.52 24.28 -13.29
N ASP A 28 32.46 24.43 -14.08
CA ASP A 28 31.86 23.31 -14.82
C ASP A 28 32.86 22.76 -15.85
N GLU A 29 33.59 23.62 -16.56
CA GLU A 29 34.68 23.23 -17.47
C GLU A 29 35.83 22.53 -16.73
N TYR A 30 36.25 23.05 -15.57
CA TYR A 30 37.23 22.40 -14.69
C TYR A 30 36.81 20.98 -14.29
N VAL A 31 35.54 20.81 -13.88
CA VAL A 31 34.98 19.51 -13.50
C VAL A 31 34.97 18.55 -14.70
N GLN A 32 34.57 19.03 -15.87
CA GLN A 32 34.56 18.24 -17.11
C GLN A 32 35.97 17.79 -17.50
N LEU A 33 36.98 18.68 -17.46
CA LEU A 33 38.37 18.34 -17.74
C LEU A 33 38.86 17.21 -16.83
N ARG A 34 38.52 17.26 -15.54
CA ARG A 34 38.92 16.23 -14.58
C ARG A 34 38.21 14.89 -14.80
N GLN A 35 36.96 14.91 -15.25
CA GLN A 35 36.19 13.70 -15.54
C GLN A 35 36.56 13.07 -16.90
N ALA A 36 36.98 13.89 -17.87
CA ALA A 36 37.38 13.44 -19.20
C ALA A 36 38.73 12.73 -19.23
N HIS A 37 39.58 12.95 -18.22
CA HIS A 37 40.93 12.42 -18.09
C HIS A 37 41.13 11.56 -16.84
N PRO A 38 40.44 10.41 -16.71
CA PRO A 38 40.58 9.54 -15.54
C PRO A 38 41.98 8.94 -15.37
N GLU A 39 42.81 8.93 -16.43
CA GLU A 39 44.21 8.54 -16.41
C GLU A 39 45.13 9.53 -15.69
N ASP A 40 44.71 10.79 -15.54
CA ASP A 40 45.43 11.83 -14.81
C ASP A 40 45.07 11.76 -13.32
N GLU A 41 45.74 10.86 -12.60
CA GLU A 41 45.48 10.55 -11.18
C GLU A 41 45.39 11.81 -10.29
N PHE A 42 46.23 12.81 -10.56
CA PHE A 42 46.28 14.05 -9.79
C PHE A 42 45.50 15.20 -10.43
N GLY A 43 44.85 15.00 -11.58
CA GLY A 43 44.08 16.01 -12.31
C GLY A 43 44.92 17.24 -12.70
N ARG A 44 46.17 17.05 -13.11
CA ARG A 44 47.11 18.10 -13.49
C ARG A 44 46.62 18.95 -14.67
N ILE A 45 45.86 18.38 -15.61
CA ILE A 45 45.28 19.13 -16.73
C ILE A 45 44.29 20.19 -16.22
N ALA A 46 43.31 19.78 -15.40
CA ALA A 46 42.35 20.69 -14.79
C ALA A 46 43.06 21.66 -13.82
N HIS A 47 44.07 21.20 -13.09
CA HIS A 47 44.88 22.04 -12.20
C HIS A 47 45.58 23.18 -12.94
N ALA A 48 46.21 22.91 -14.10
CA ALA A 48 46.84 23.93 -14.93
C ALA A 48 45.82 24.96 -15.43
N PHE A 49 44.67 24.49 -15.94
CA PHE A 49 43.56 25.37 -16.33
C PHE A 49 43.10 26.27 -15.18
N TYR A 50 42.98 25.73 -13.97
CA TYR A 50 42.64 26.53 -12.80
C TYR A 50 43.72 27.56 -12.45
N LEU A 51 45.00 27.20 -12.50
CA LEU A 51 46.10 28.13 -12.22
C LEU A 51 46.13 29.31 -13.19
N GLU A 52 45.90 29.06 -14.48
CA GLU A 52 45.85 30.09 -15.52
C GLU A 52 44.68 31.05 -15.34
N ASN A 53 43.55 30.56 -14.81
CA ASN A 53 42.29 31.31 -14.70
C ASN A 53 41.91 31.69 -13.26
N ARG A 54 42.79 31.45 -12.28
CA ARG A 54 42.47 31.48 -10.86
C ARG A 54 41.78 32.75 -10.40
N ALA A 55 42.30 33.92 -10.78
CA ALA A 55 41.73 35.19 -10.37
C ALA A 55 40.26 35.35 -10.83
N THR A 56 39.94 34.89 -12.03
CA THR A 56 38.59 34.94 -12.62
C THR A 56 37.69 33.86 -12.03
N MET A 57 38.22 32.67 -11.76
CA MET A 57 37.47 31.55 -11.19
C MET A 57 37.16 31.73 -9.70
N ASP A 58 38.04 32.38 -8.94
CA ASP A 58 37.85 32.66 -7.51
C ASP A 58 36.94 33.89 -7.26
N ALA A 59 36.64 34.69 -8.29
CA ALA A 59 35.89 35.93 -8.15
C ALA A 59 34.48 35.70 -7.55
N GLY A 60 34.16 36.47 -6.50
CA GLY A 60 32.88 36.40 -5.78
C GLY A 60 32.67 35.14 -4.93
N ALA A 61 33.60 34.17 -4.95
CA ALA A 61 33.47 32.96 -4.15
C ALA A 61 33.78 33.22 -2.66
N GLY A 62 32.92 32.68 -1.79
CA GLY A 62 33.13 32.69 -0.34
C GLY A 62 33.23 31.27 0.18
N VAL A 63 34.33 30.93 0.85
CA VAL A 63 34.57 29.62 1.49
C VAL A 63 34.53 29.74 3.01
N ALA A 64 33.90 28.78 3.69
CA ALA A 64 33.81 28.83 5.17
C ALA A 64 35.15 28.58 5.87
N ASN A 65 36.06 27.80 5.25
CA ASN A 65 37.41 27.55 5.76
C ASN A 65 38.41 27.55 4.60
N CYS A 66 39.17 28.64 4.45
CA CYS A 66 40.14 28.81 3.37
C CYS A 66 41.29 27.78 3.40
N ASN A 67 41.58 27.20 4.56
CA ASN A 67 42.65 26.22 4.76
C ASN A 67 42.18 24.76 4.54
N ARG A 68 40.94 24.55 4.10
CA ARG A 68 40.39 23.23 3.83
C ARG A 68 40.79 22.76 2.42
N PHE A 69 42.07 22.44 2.23
CA PHE A 69 42.64 21.84 1.03
C PHE A 69 43.88 20.98 1.36
N ASP A 70 44.30 20.13 0.43
CA ASP A 70 45.53 19.34 0.52
C ASP A 70 46.66 19.99 -0.27
N GLY A 71 47.56 20.67 0.45
CA GLY A 71 48.71 21.35 -0.12
C GLY A 71 49.94 20.47 -0.33
N GLN A 72 49.80 19.13 -0.30
CA GLN A 72 50.91 18.20 -0.52
C GLN A 72 51.69 18.53 -1.81
N ILE A 73 53.01 18.53 -1.72
CA ILE A 73 53.90 18.69 -2.87
C ILE A 73 54.05 17.34 -3.58
N LEU A 74 53.77 17.33 -4.88
CA LEU A 74 53.92 16.18 -5.76
C LEU A 74 55.37 16.02 -6.24
N PRO A 75 55.76 14.85 -6.79
CA PRO A 75 57.12 14.62 -7.29
C PRO A 75 57.59 15.60 -8.36
N ASP A 76 56.67 16.26 -9.07
CA ASP A 76 56.94 17.29 -10.07
C ASP A 76 57.19 18.69 -9.47
N GLY A 77 57.13 18.83 -8.14
CA GLY A 77 57.32 20.07 -7.41
C GLY A 77 56.08 20.96 -7.31
N THR A 78 54.94 20.55 -7.88
CA THR A 78 53.68 21.29 -7.80
C THR A 78 52.88 20.91 -6.55
N GLN A 79 51.98 21.80 -6.11
CA GLN A 79 51.01 21.47 -5.06
C GLN A 79 49.84 20.66 -5.63
N LEU A 80 49.35 19.68 -4.86
CA LEU A 80 48.18 18.89 -5.22
C LEU A 80 46.94 19.79 -5.36
N GLU A 81 46.67 20.62 -4.35
CA GLU A 81 45.63 21.65 -4.36
C GLU A 81 46.21 23.00 -3.89
N VAL A 82 45.83 24.10 -4.55
CA VAL A 82 46.31 25.46 -4.21
C VAL A 82 45.26 26.33 -3.52
N SER A 83 44.02 25.83 -3.38
CA SER A 83 42.94 26.51 -2.68
C SER A 83 41.85 25.55 -2.20
N SER A 84 41.11 25.97 -1.16
CA SER A 84 39.89 25.27 -0.71
C SER A 84 38.80 25.24 -1.77
N LEU A 85 38.73 26.25 -2.64
CA LEU A 85 37.78 26.28 -3.75
C LEU A 85 38.10 25.18 -4.78
N GLN A 86 39.40 25.00 -5.09
CA GLN A 86 39.84 23.90 -5.94
C GLN A 86 39.47 22.54 -5.33
N ARG A 87 39.67 22.37 -4.01
CA ARG A 87 39.24 21.15 -3.31
C ARG A 87 37.75 20.89 -3.45
N TYR A 88 36.93 21.93 -3.26
CA TYR A 88 35.48 21.80 -3.38
C TYR A 88 35.08 21.23 -4.75
N TYR A 89 35.61 21.80 -5.83
CA TYR A 89 35.29 21.33 -7.18
C TYR A 89 35.99 20.02 -7.58
N ASN A 90 37.11 19.67 -6.94
CA ASN A 90 37.66 18.31 -7.03
C ASN A 90 36.68 17.26 -6.49
N GLU A 91 36.03 17.55 -5.37
CA GLU A 91 34.98 16.70 -4.80
C GLU A 91 33.74 16.67 -5.69
N VAL A 92 33.33 17.81 -6.27
CA VAL A 92 32.23 17.85 -7.26
C VAL A 92 32.52 16.93 -8.43
N ALA A 93 33.74 16.93 -8.96
CA ALA A 93 34.14 16.03 -10.04
C ALA A 93 34.14 14.54 -9.61
N ARG A 94 34.50 14.25 -8.35
CA ARG A 94 34.67 12.90 -7.82
C ARG A 94 33.36 12.21 -7.44
N ILE A 95 32.48 12.90 -6.71
CA ILE A 95 31.22 12.33 -6.16
C ILE A 95 29.95 12.95 -6.74
N GLY A 96 30.10 13.96 -7.60
CA GLY A 96 28.98 14.65 -8.22
C GLY A 96 28.41 15.78 -7.36
N PRO A 97 27.75 16.76 -8.00
CA PRO A 97 27.27 17.97 -7.34
C PRO A 97 26.20 17.72 -6.27
N GLU A 98 25.36 16.68 -6.43
CA GLU A 98 24.29 16.34 -5.47
C GLU A 98 24.83 15.79 -4.15
N ALA A 99 25.85 14.92 -4.22
CA ALA A 99 26.53 14.38 -3.05
C ALA A 99 27.30 15.49 -2.33
N VAL A 100 27.97 16.39 -3.05
CA VAL A 100 28.63 17.56 -2.45
C VAL A 100 27.61 18.49 -1.79
N ALA A 101 26.49 18.78 -2.44
CA ALA A 101 25.44 19.62 -1.87
C ALA A 101 24.93 19.04 -0.54
N SER A 102 24.72 17.73 -0.49
CA SER A 102 24.24 17.02 0.72
C SER A 102 25.31 16.93 1.81
N GLU A 103 26.50 16.44 1.50
CA GLU A 103 27.55 16.11 2.48
C GLU A 103 28.42 17.30 2.89
N TYR A 104 28.72 18.22 1.96
CA TYR A 104 29.65 19.32 2.17
C TYR A 104 28.92 20.64 2.45
N ASP A 105 27.79 20.89 1.78
CA ASP A 105 27.01 22.13 1.95
C ASP A 105 25.79 21.97 2.87
N ASN A 106 25.46 20.76 3.31
CA ASN A 106 24.26 20.48 4.10
C ASN A 106 22.97 21.00 3.45
N ASP A 107 22.92 21.02 2.13
CA ASP A 107 21.84 21.54 1.28
C ASP A 107 21.39 20.43 0.32
N PRO A 108 20.78 19.34 0.83
CA PRO A 108 20.34 18.25 -0.02
C PRO A 108 19.34 18.77 -1.05
N PRO A 109 19.45 18.37 -2.33
CA PRO A 109 18.48 18.79 -3.35
C PRO A 109 17.07 18.37 -2.94
N GLU A 110 16.06 19.17 -3.32
CA GLU A 110 14.67 18.74 -3.18
C GLU A 110 14.47 17.45 -3.97
N GLU A 111 14.03 16.38 -3.30
CA GLU A 111 13.74 15.11 -3.96
C GLU A 111 12.57 15.30 -4.95
N ALA A 112 12.88 15.56 -6.21
CA ALA A 112 11.94 15.48 -7.32
C ALA A 112 11.70 13.99 -7.69
N GLY A 113 11.24 13.22 -6.71
CA GLY A 113 10.94 11.79 -6.84
C GLY A 113 9.46 11.50 -6.55
N PRO A 114 8.91 10.38 -7.05
CA PRO A 114 7.58 9.95 -6.65
C PRO A 114 7.51 9.75 -5.13
N ILE A 115 6.52 10.35 -4.48
CA ILE A 115 6.31 10.21 -3.04
C ILE A 115 5.55 8.89 -2.82
N GLU A 116 6.16 7.94 -2.11
CA GLU A 116 5.52 6.67 -1.75
C GLU A 116 4.60 6.83 -0.53
N SER A 117 3.63 5.94 -0.37
CA SER A 117 2.67 5.92 0.75
C SER A 117 3.29 5.82 2.16
N GLY A 118 4.60 5.55 2.28
CA GLY A 118 5.32 5.48 3.55
C GLY A 118 5.09 4.19 4.37
N ILE A 119 4.34 3.23 3.83
CA ILE A 119 4.21 1.90 4.43
C ILE A 119 5.54 1.15 4.36
N THR A 120 5.90 0.43 5.42
CA THR A 120 7.14 -0.36 5.47
C THR A 120 6.88 -1.77 5.97
N PRO A 121 7.65 -2.79 5.50
CA PRO A 121 7.54 -4.15 6.02
C PRO A 121 7.73 -4.20 7.54
N HIS A 122 8.64 -3.38 8.09
CA HIS A 122 8.89 -3.33 9.53
C HIS A 122 7.65 -2.89 10.32
N ARG A 123 6.89 -1.90 9.83
CA ARG A 123 5.61 -1.50 10.44
C ARG A 123 4.61 -2.66 10.45
N VAL A 124 4.35 -3.26 9.28
CA VAL A 124 3.39 -4.37 9.14
C VAL A 124 3.79 -5.55 10.03
N GLN A 125 5.07 -5.92 10.02
CA GLN A 125 5.64 -7.04 10.76
C GLN A 125 5.47 -6.92 12.30
N ARG A 126 5.47 -5.69 12.84
CA ARG A 126 5.36 -5.42 14.27
C ARG A 126 3.93 -5.16 14.75
N GLN A 127 2.98 -5.03 13.83
CA GLN A 127 1.60 -4.68 14.17
C GLN A 127 0.80 -5.93 14.53
N LEU A 128 1.09 -6.49 15.72
CA LEU A 128 0.49 -7.74 16.21
C LEU A 128 -0.74 -7.47 17.10
N SER A 129 -1.66 -8.43 17.09
CA SER A 129 -2.92 -8.39 17.83
C SER A 129 -2.81 -8.89 19.27
N GLY A 130 -1.74 -9.61 19.61
CA GLY A 130 -1.59 -10.28 20.91
C GLY A 130 -2.42 -11.56 21.03
N TYR A 131 -3.03 -12.06 19.95
CA TYR A 131 -3.77 -13.33 19.94
C TYR A 131 -2.99 -14.39 19.18
N ALA A 132 -3.04 -15.64 19.66
CA ALA A 132 -2.41 -16.76 18.97
C ALA A 132 -3.00 -16.95 17.56
N ARG A 133 -2.20 -17.51 16.65
CA ARG A 133 -2.65 -17.88 15.29
C ARG A 133 -3.92 -18.72 15.36
N LYS A 134 -4.85 -18.51 14.42
CA LYS A 134 -6.19 -19.13 14.32
C LYS A 134 -7.15 -18.80 15.47
N THR A 135 -6.80 -17.89 16.37
CA THR A 135 -7.71 -17.38 17.40
C THR A 135 -8.49 -16.19 16.84
N ILE A 136 -9.80 -16.20 17.00
CA ILE A 136 -10.69 -15.10 16.61
C ILE A 136 -10.79 -14.12 17.78
N PRO A 137 -10.34 -12.87 17.61
CA PRO A 137 -10.41 -11.86 18.67
C PRO A 137 -11.85 -11.49 19.05
N PRO A 138 -12.06 -10.92 20.24
CA PRO A 138 -13.38 -10.47 20.68
C PRO A 138 -14.01 -9.46 19.72
N GLU A 139 -15.34 -9.50 19.65
CA GLU A 139 -16.19 -8.60 18.85
C GLU A 139 -16.07 -8.78 17.33
N CYS A 140 -15.27 -9.74 16.86
CA CYS A 140 -15.27 -10.10 15.46
C CYS A 140 -16.59 -10.81 15.09
N THR A 141 -17.27 -10.31 14.06
CA THR A 141 -18.58 -10.81 13.61
C THR A 141 -18.53 -11.46 12.23
N VAL A 142 -17.46 -11.20 11.46
CA VAL A 142 -17.30 -11.72 10.09
C VAL A 142 -15.94 -12.38 9.96
N LEU A 143 -15.90 -13.54 9.32
CA LEU A 143 -14.69 -14.27 8.96
C LEU A 143 -14.59 -14.43 7.44
N THR A 144 -13.53 -13.91 6.84
CA THR A 144 -13.28 -14.01 5.40
C THR A 144 -11.97 -14.69 5.06
N GLN A 145 -11.91 -15.22 3.84
CA GLN A 145 -10.70 -15.78 3.26
C GLN A 145 -10.49 -15.24 1.85
N GLY A 146 -9.27 -14.81 1.54
CA GLY A 146 -8.84 -14.53 0.17
C GLY A 146 -7.82 -15.58 -0.28
N ILE A 147 -7.90 -15.97 -1.55
CA ILE A 147 -6.98 -16.94 -2.18
C ILE A 147 -6.50 -16.37 -3.52
N ASP A 148 -5.20 -16.12 -3.63
CA ASP A 148 -4.51 -15.80 -4.89
C ASP A 148 -3.97 -17.08 -5.56
N VAL A 149 -4.22 -17.24 -6.86
CA VAL A 149 -4.01 -18.49 -7.59
C VAL A 149 -2.81 -18.37 -8.52
N ARG A 150 -1.79 -19.22 -8.32
CA ARG A 150 -0.64 -19.32 -9.23
C ARG A 150 -0.41 -20.73 -9.75
N LYS A 151 0.57 -20.84 -10.65
CA LYS A 151 0.97 -22.10 -11.28
C LYS A 151 1.36 -23.20 -10.28
N VAL A 152 2.12 -22.87 -9.24
CA VAL A 152 2.68 -23.87 -8.30
C VAL A 152 2.22 -23.69 -6.85
N ALA A 153 1.43 -22.65 -6.57
CA ALA A 153 1.09 -22.25 -5.21
C ALA A 153 -0.21 -21.43 -5.18
N LEU A 154 -1.02 -21.63 -4.15
CA LEU A 154 -2.13 -20.77 -3.77
C LEU A 154 -1.73 -20.00 -2.51
N HIS A 155 -1.63 -18.68 -2.59
CA HIS A 155 -1.41 -17.86 -1.40
C HIS A 155 -2.77 -17.53 -0.80
N TRP A 156 -2.92 -17.72 0.51
CA TRP A 156 -4.20 -17.50 1.17
C TRP A 156 -4.03 -16.70 2.45
N VAL A 157 -5.08 -15.96 2.79
CA VAL A 157 -5.17 -15.10 3.97
C VAL A 157 -6.55 -15.30 4.60
N VAL A 158 -6.61 -15.39 5.92
CA VAL A 158 -7.84 -15.48 6.71
C VAL A 158 -7.91 -14.28 7.65
N ARG A 159 -9.03 -13.56 7.62
CA ARG A 159 -9.27 -12.39 8.46
C ARG A 159 -10.58 -12.46 9.23
N ALA A 160 -10.49 -12.12 10.51
CA ALA A 160 -11.64 -11.85 11.35
C ALA A 160 -11.86 -10.33 11.46
N TRP A 161 -13.11 -9.90 11.45
CA TRP A 161 -13.47 -8.48 11.32
C TRP A 161 -14.43 -8.04 12.41
N ARG A 162 -14.15 -6.90 13.02
CA ARG A 162 -15.10 -6.17 13.83
C ARG A 162 -16.02 -5.31 12.95
N PRO A 163 -17.23 -4.97 13.43
CA PRO A 163 -18.17 -4.13 12.68
C PRO A 163 -17.63 -2.76 12.25
N ASP A 164 -16.64 -2.21 12.97
CA ASP A 164 -16.04 -0.90 12.72
C ASP A 164 -14.94 -0.91 11.63
N GLY A 165 -14.71 -2.07 11.02
CA GLY A 165 -13.67 -2.26 9.99
C GLY A 165 -12.31 -2.67 10.55
N THR A 166 -12.15 -2.80 11.87
CA THR A 166 -10.92 -3.36 12.45
C THR A 166 -10.76 -4.81 12.02
N GLY A 167 -9.61 -5.13 11.43
CA GLY A 167 -9.34 -6.46 10.91
C GLY A 167 -8.17 -7.14 11.62
N PHE A 168 -8.30 -8.45 11.78
CA PHE A 168 -7.28 -9.31 12.39
C PHE A 168 -6.92 -10.38 11.37
N THR A 169 -5.69 -10.33 10.85
CA THR A 169 -5.12 -11.41 10.05
C THR A 169 -4.74 -12.54 11.00
N ILE A 170 -5.64 -13.51 11.14
CA ILE A 170 -5.52 -14.59 12.13
C ILE A 170 -4.81 -15.82 11.58
N ASP A 171 -4.73 -15.95 10.26
CA ASP A 171 -3.96 -17.00 9.59
C ASP A 171 -3.63 -16.60 8.15
N TYR A 172 -2.52 -17.09 7.62
CA TYR A 172 -2.15 -17.00 6.21
C TYR A 172 -1.15 -18.09 5.85
N GLY A 173 -1.03 -18.41 4.57
CA GLY A 173 -0.05 -19.40 4.14
C GLY A 173 -0.01 -19.61 2.65
N ILE A 174 0.62 -20.73 2.29
CA ILE A 174 0.76 -21.22 0.92
C ILE A 174 0.22 -22.65 0.88
N HIS A 175 -0.60 -22.95 -0.11
CA HIS A 175 -1.00 -24.31 -0.43
C HIS A 175 -0.38 -24.69 -1.77
N GLU A 176 0.38 -25.78 -1.82
CA GLU A 176 1.10 -26.18 -3.03
C GLU A 176 0.16 -26.74 -4.09
N VAL A 177 0.43 -26.40 -5.35
CA VAL A 177 -0.29 -26.97 -6.50
C VAL A 177 0.54 -28.12 -7.06
N HIS A 178 0.14 -29.35 -6.73
CA HIS A 178 0.83 -30.55 -7.19
C HIS A 178 0.33 -31.03 -8.56
N GLY A 179 1.16 -31.84 -9.23
CA GLY A 179 0.82 -32.43 -10.53
C GLY A 179 1.00 -31.47 -11.71
N THR A 180 1.74 -30.38 -11.51
CA THR A 180 2.15 -29.46 -12.58
C THR A 180 3.56 -29.78 -13.03
N LYS A 181 3.81 -29.75 -14.35
CA LYS A 181 5.17 -29.84 -14.91
C LYS A 181 5.69 -28.44 -15.23
N TYR A 182 6.92 -28.12 -14.83
CA TYR A 182 7.57 -26.87 -15.21
C TYR A 182 7.65 -26.78 -16.74
N GLY A 183 7.30 -25.63 -17.32
CA GLY A 183 7.26 -25.45 -18.78
C GLY A 183 6.10 -26.11 -19.55
N SER A 184 5.20 -26.87 -18.89
CA SER A 184 4.01 -27.44 -19.53
C SER A 184 2.71 -26.86 -18.93
N GLU A 185 1.64 -26.88 -19.71
CA GLU A 185 0.29 -26.49 -19.31
C GLU A 185 -0.68 -27.68 -19.24
N ASP A 186 -0.22 -28.89 -19.60
CA ASP A 186 -1.06 -30.08 -19.62
C ASP A 186 -1.54 -30.43 -18.22
N GLY A 187 -2.86 -30.60 -18.06
CA GLY A 187 -3.50 -30.92 -16.78
C GLY A 187 -3.45 -29.80 -15.74
N LEU A 188 -2.94 -28.62 -16.07
CA LEU A 188 -2.77 -27.51 -15.13
C LEU A 188 -4.11 -27.03 -14.56
N ASP A 189 -5.15 -26.90 -15.38
CA ASP A 189 -6.50 -26.53 -14.94
C ASP A 189 -7.08 -27.53 -13.92
N VAL A 190 -6.83 -28.83 -14.14
CA VAL A 190 -7.24 -29.90 -13.22
C VAL A 190 -6.45 -29.82 -11.91
N ALA A 191 -5.14 -29.57 -11.99
CA ALA A 191 -4.28 -29.39 -10.82
C ALA A 191 -4.71 -28.18 -9.98
N VAL A 192 -4.95 -27.03 -10.61
CA VAL A 192 -5.42 -25.80 -9.97
C VAL A 192 -6.78 -26.02 -9.31
N LYS A 193 -7.77 -26.58 -10.03
CA LYS A 193 -9.09 -26.88 -9.48
C LYS A 193 -8.99 -27.76 -8.23
N ARG A 194 -8.21 -28.84 -8.31
CA ARG A 194 -8.00 -29.78 -7.20
C ARG A 194 -7.31 -29.10 -6.01
N ALA A 195 -6.30 -28.27 -6.25
CA ALA A 195 -5.61 -27.53 -5.19
C ALA A 195 -6.54 -26.53 -4.48
N ILE A 196 -7.43 -25.85 -5.21
CA ILE A 196 -8.43 -24.96 -4.63
C ILE A 196 -9.38 -25.76 -3.73
N LEU A 197 -9.94 -26.87 -4.23
CA LEU A 197 -10.85 -27.72 -3.44
C LEU A 197 -10.15 -28.30 -2.20
N ALA A 198 -8.90 -28.76 -2.33
CA ALA A 198 -8.10 -29.25 -1.20
C ALA A 198 -7.81 -28.15 -0.16
N ARG A 199 -7.53 -26.91 -0.59
CA ARG A 199 -7.37 -25.76 0.32
C ARG A 199 -8.67 -25.42 1.04
N LEU A 200 -9.80 -25.49 0.36
CA LEU A 200 -11.11 -25.27 0.98
C LEU A 200 -11.41 -26.36 2.03
N GLU A 201 -11.08 -27.61 1.74
CA GLU A 201 -11.25 -28.71 2.71
C GLU A 201 -10.33 -28.54 3.92
N ALA A 202 -9.04 -28.26 3.71
CA ALA A 202 -8.10 -27.94 4.77
C ALA A 202 -8.54 -26.73 5.62
N THR A 203 -9.32 -25.81 5.05
CA THR A 203 -9.91 -24.68 5.79
C THR A 203 -11.03 -25.14 6.72
N LYS A 204 -11.87 -26.09 6.29
CA LYS A 204 -12.93 -26.67 7.13
C LYS A 204 -12.38 -27.52 8.27
N GLU A 205 -11.27 -28.22 8.03
CA GLU A 205 -10.57 -29.04 9.03
C GLU A 205 -9.83 -28.19 10.07
N THR A 206 -9.48 -26.95 9.73
CA THR A 206 -8.78 -26.04 10.65
C THR A 206 -9.76 -25.45 11.66
N GLU A 207 -9.46 -25.58 12.95
CA GLU A 207 -10.26 -24.97 14.02
C GLU A 207 -9.93 -23.48 14.17
N PHE A 208 -10.85 -22.63 13.73
CA PHE A 208 -10.87 -21.21 14.06
C PHE A 208 -11.82 -20.98 15.23
N VAL A 209 -11.26 -20.66 16.40
CA VAL A 209 -12.01 -20.55 17.66
C VAL A 209 -11.92 -19.14 18.22
N ASN A 210 -13.02 -18.65 18.79
CA ASN A 210 -12.99 -17.41 19.56
C ASN A 210 -12.34 -17.62 20.94
N THR A 211 -12.18 -16.53 21.69
CA THR A 211 -11.60 -16.57 23.04
C THR A 211 -12.40 -17.40 24.06
N ALA A 212 -13.66 -17.74 23.74
CA ALA A 212 -14.50 -18.63 24.52
C ALA A 212 -14.48 -20.10 24.04
N GLY A 213 -13.63 -20.43 23.05
CA GLY A 213 -13.49 -21.78 22.49
C GLY A 213 -14.58 -22.17 21.48
N GLN A 214 -15.44 -21.24 21.05
CA GLN A 214 -16.49 -21.51 20.07
C GLN A 214 -15.93 -21.40 18.65
N ARG A 215 -16.22 -22.39 17.81
CA ARG A 215 -15.86 -22.36 16.39
C ARG A 215 -16.74 -21.38 15.61
N MET A 216 -16.14 -20.62 14.69
CA MET A 216 -16.89 -19.79 13.73
C MET A 216 -16.70 -20.30 12.31
N SER A 217 -17.77 -20.22 11.52
CA SER A 217 -17.74 -20.54 10.09
C SER A 217 -17.29 -19.34 9.27
N PHE A 218 -16.69 -19.60 8.11
CA PHE A 218 -16.38 -18.57 7.13
C PHE A 218 -17.66 -18.01 6.50
N ASP A 219 -17.75 -16.69 6.43
CA ASP A 219 -18.86 -16.00 5.76
C ASP A 219 -18.66 -15.95 4.25
N LEU A 220 -17.41 -15.77 3.81
CA LEU A 220 -17.06 -15.66 2.39
C LEU A 220 -15.59 -15.99 2.13
N THR A 221 -15.35 -16.88 1.19
CA THR A 221 -14.06 -17.12 0.55
C THR A 221 -14.09 -16.56 -0.87
N LEU A 222 -13.13 -15.70 -1.20
CA LEU A 222 -12.91 -15.18 -2.55
C LEU A 222 -11.66 -15.80 -3.15
N VAL A 223 -11.78 -16.37 -4.36
CA VAL A 223 -10.70 -17.06 -5.08
C VAL A 223 -10.40 -16.31 -6.37
N ASP A 224 -9.14 -15.90 -6.56
CA ASP A 224 -8.73 -15.17 -7.77
C ASP A 224 -9.02 -15.99 -9.02
N ALA A 225 -9.73 -15.36 -9.96
CA ALA A 225 -10.07 -15.89 -11.26
C ALA A 225 -9.41 -15.11 -12.40
N GLY A 226 -8.49 -14.18 -12.07
CA GLY A 226 -7.67 -13.44 -13.03
C GLY A 226 -6.83 -14.36 -13.91
N TRP A 227 -6.38 -15.49 -13.36
CA TRP A 227 -5.63 -16.53 -14.06
C TRP A 227 -6.34 -17.90 -13.96
N ARG A 228 -6.29 -18.73 -15.01
CA ARG A 228 -7.00 -20.02 -15.11
C ARG A 228 -8.49 -19.95 -14.72
N THR A 229 -9.18 -18.93 -15.21
CA THR A 229 -10.59 -18.61 -14.90
C THR A 229 -11.53 -19.81 -14.95
N ALA A 230 -11.40 -20.69 -15.95
CA ALA A 230 -12.27 -21.87 -16.09
C ALA A 230 -12.10 -22.87 -14.93
N ALA A 231 -10.85 -23.12 -14.50
CA ALA A 231 -10.55 -23.99 -13.37
C ALA A 231 -11.12 -23.42 -12.06
N VAL A 232 -10.94 -22.11 -11.86
CA VAL A 232 -11.42 -21.40 -10.66
C VAL A 232 -12.95 -21.39 -10.61
N TYR A 233 -13.62 -21.11 -11.73
CA TYR A 233 -15.08 -21.17 -11.83
C TYR A 233 -15.59 -22.58 -11.54
N SER A 234 -14.95 -23.61 -12.10
CA SER A 234 -15.32 -24.99 -11.83
C SER A 234 -15.15 -25.34 -10.35
N ALA A 235 -14.06 -24.92 -9.71
CA ALA A 235 -13.83 -25.13 -8.28
C ALA A 235 -14.88 -24.42 -7.41
N CYS A 236 -15.19 -23.16 -7.70
CA CYS A 236 -16.19 -22.40 -6.93
C CYS A 236 -17.61 -22.97 -7.10
N ALA A 237 -17.97 -23.41 -8.31
CA ALA A 237 -19.25 -24.07 -8.57
C ALA A 237 -19.40 -25.38 -7.78
N GLU A 238 -18.33 -26.14 -7.66
CA GLU A 238 -18.31 -27.40 -6.91
C GLU A 238 -18.30 -27.18 -5.40
N ALA A 239 -17.56 -26.18 -4.92
CA ALA A 239 -17.51 -25.81 -3.51
C ALA A 239 -18.85 -25.29 -2.98
N GLY A 240 -19.61 -24.56 -3.80
CA GLY A 240 -20.97 -24.13 -3.48
C GLY A 240 -21.04 -22.82 -2.69
N LEU A 241 -21.99 -22.75 -1.75
CA LEU A 241 -22.31 -21.52 -1.03
C LEU A 241 -21.13 -21.03 -0.19
N GLY A 242 -20.92 -19.71 -0.17
CA GLY A 242 -19.85 -19.07 0.60
C GLY A 242 -18.50 -19.04 -0.10
N VAL A 243 -18.35 -19.63 -1.29
CA VAL A 243 -17.13 -19.56 -2.11
C VAL A 243 -17.45 -18.90 -3.45
N MET A 244 -16.72 -17.83 -3.79
CA MET A 244 -16.97 -17.08 -5.02
C MET A 244 -15.67 -16.74 -5.75
N PRO A 245 -15.67 -16.75 -7.09
CA PRO A 245 -14.55 -16.22 -7.85
C PRO A 245 -14.51 -14.69 -7.75
N ILE A 246 -13.31 -14.12 -7.68
CA ILE A 246 -13.05 -12.67 -7.74
C ILE A 246 -12.09 -12.35 -8.90
N MET A 247 -12.24 -11.16 -9.48
CA MET A 247 -11.30 -10.60 -10.45
C MET A 247 -11.09 -9.13 -10.14
N GLY A 248 -9.83 -8.73 -10.01
CA GLY A 248 -9.42 -7.34 -9.83
C GLY A 248 -9.34 -6.60 -11.17
N PHE A 249 -9.80 -5.35 -11.18
CA PHE A 249 -9.69 -4.41 -12.28
C PHE A 249 -8.97 -3.17 -11.78
N GLY A 250 -7.90 -2.74 -12.43
CA GLY A 250 -7.09 -1.63 -11.95
C GLY A 250 -6.08 -1.17 -12.99
N LYS A 251 -5.37 -0.09 -12.66
CA LYS A 251 -4.22 0.38 -13.45
C LYS A 251 -2.91 -0.12 -12.87
N SER A 252 -2.96 -0.78 -11.71
CA SER A 252 -1.82 -1.40 -11.05
C SER A 252 -1.14 -2.44 -11.92
N THR A 253 0.14 -2.69 -11.62
CA THR A 253 0.92 -3.70 -12.34
C THR A 253 0.46 -5.07 -11.82
N GLY A 254 -0.06 -5.94 -12.70
CA GLY A 254 -0.59 -7.26 -12.31
C GLY A 254 -2.11 -7.43 -12.44
N CYS A 255 -2.87 -6.37 -12.73
CA CYS A 255 -4.27 -6.53 -13.15
C CYS A 255 -4.34 -7.15 -14.54
N THR A 256 -5.12 -8.23 -14.70
CA THR A 256 -5.36 -8.82 -16.02
C THR A 256 -6.35 -8.01 -16.86
N GLN A 257 -7.10 -7.11 -16.22
CA GLN A 257 -8.11 -6.25 -16.84
C GLN A 257 -7.83 -4.77 -16.54
N ALA A 258 -7.84 -3.95 -17.58
CA ALA A 258 -7.64 -2.51 -17.45
C ALA A 258 -8.92 -1.81 -17.00
N ASN A 259 -8.79 -0.92 -16.00
CA ASN A 259 -9.80 0.03 -15.52
C ASN A 259 -11.07 -0.60 -14.92
N PHE A 260 -11.28 -0.36 -13.63
CA PHE A 260 -12.57 -0.62 -13.00
C PHE A 260 -13.61 0.40 -13.47
N SER A 261 -14.82 -0.09 -13.79
CA SER A 261 -15.97 0.77 -14.07
C SER A 261 -17.13 0.36 -13.18
N ASP A 262 -17.54 1.30 -12.33
CA ASP A 262 -18.56 1.02 -11.32
C ASP A 262 -19.94 0.78 -11.97
N VAL A 263 -20.68 -0.14 -11.40
CA VAL A 263 -22.04 -0.45 -11.82
C VAL A 263 -22.97 0.40 -10.98
N GLN A 264 -23.68 1.35 -11.61
CA GLN A 264 -24.56 2.25 -10.87
C GLN A 264 -25.97 1.67 -10.62
N ARG A 265 -26.40 0.70 -11.44
CA ARG A 265 -27.76 0.13 -11.40
C ARG A 265 -27.73 -1.38 -11.25
N ARG A 266 -28.57 -1.89 -10.35
CA ARG A 266 -28.83 -3.32 -10.22
C ARG A 266 -29.63 -3.81 -11.42
N THR A 267 -29.17 -4.90 -12.03
CA THR A 267 -29.85 -5.63 -13.11
C THR A 267 -29.95 -7.11 -12.76
N LEU A 268 -30.53 -7.92 -13.65
CA LEU A 268 -30.57 -9.38 -13.49
C LEU A 268 -29.16 -10.00 -13.40
N ASP A 269 -28.20 -9.40 -14.10
CA ASP A 269 -26.84 -9.92 -14.27
C ASP A 269 -25.76 -9.09 -13.59
N LYS A 270 -26.11 -7.93 -13.01
CA LYS A 270 -25.17 -7.09 -12.28
C LYS A 270 -25.74 -6.58 -10.97
N ARG A 271 -24.94 -6.62 -9.90
CA ARG A 271 -25.32 -6.05 -8.60
C ARG A 271 -24.24 -5.09 -8.11
N PRO A 272 -24.57 -3.82 -7.86
CA PRO A 272 -23.61 -2.83 -7.39
C PRO A 272 -23.18 -3.12 -5.96
N GLY A 273 -21.97 -2.70 -5.63
CA GLY A 273 -21.33 -2.72 -4.33
C GLY A 273 -20.47 -1.48 -4.12
N ASP A 274 -19.62 -1.50 -3.10
CA ASP A 274 -18.77 -0.36 -2.74
C ASP A 274 -17.37 -0.61 -3.29
N HIS A 275 -17.02 0.00 -4.44
CA HIS A 275 -15.81 -0.32 -5.19
C HIS A 275 -15.68 -1.82 -5.58
N TRP A 276 -16.82 -2.49 -5.71
CA TRP A 276 -16.95 -3.82 -6.30
C TRP A 276 -18.36 -3.97 -6.89
N PHE A 277 -18.55 -4.93 -7.79
CA PHE A 277 -19.87 -5.35 -8.23
C PHE A 277 -19.89 -6.85 -8.51
N LEU A 278 -21.08 -7.46 -8.42
CA LEU A 278 -21.28 -8.83 -8.87
C LEU A 278 -21.66 -8.85 -10.35
N SER A 279 -21.07 -9.76 -11.11
CA SER A 279 -21.34 -10.00 -12.53
C SER A 279 -21.74 -11.46 -12.72
N ARG A 280 -22.89 -11.72 -13.34
CA ARG A 280 -23.38 -13.09 -13.50
C ARG A 280 -22.58 -13.83 -14.59
N LYS A 281 -22.12 -15.04 -14.27
CA LYS A 281 -21.37 -15.94 -15.16
C LYS A 281 -22.04 -17.31 -15.14
N GLY A 282 -23.07 -17.46 -15.97
CA GLY A 282 -23.93 -18.65 -15.97
C GLY A 282 -24.67 -18.80 -14.63
N ARG A 283 -24.36 -19.88 -13.89
CA ARG A 283 -24.92 -20.14 -12.55
C ARG A 283 -24.13 -19.48 -11.41
N LEU A 284 -22.95 -18.92 -11.70
CA LEU A 284 -22.08 -18.27 -10.72
C LEU A 284 -22.24 -16.76 -10.73
N TRP A 285 -21.85 -16.15 -9.61
CA TRP A 285 -21.58 -14.73 -9.51
C TRP A 285 -20.07 -14.52 -9.41
N LEU A 286 -19.51 -13.70 -10.31
CA LEU A 286 -18.15 -13.21 -10.25
C LEU A 286 -18.14 -11.90 -9.45
N VAL A 287 -17.23 -11.78 -8.49
CA VAL A 287 -16.92 -10.50 -7.85
C VAL A 287 -15.93 -9.75 -8.74
N CYS A 288 -16.31 -8.58 -9.23
CA CYS A 288 -15.43 -7.65 -9.91
C CYS A 288 -15.05 -6.54 -8.92
N ALA A 289 -13.77 -6.38 -8.60
CA ALA A 289 -13.30 -5.42 -7.60
C ALA A 289 -12.36 -4.36 -8.20
N ASP A 290 -12.38 -3.16 -7.63
CA ASP A 290 -11.44 -2.08 -7.95
C ASP A 290 -10.10 -2.31 -7.22
N THR A 291 -9.11 -2.87 -7.92
CA THR A 291 -7.84 -3.27 -7.31
C THR A 291 -7.12 -2.10 -6.67
N ASP A 292 -7.06 -0.96 -7.36
CA ASP A 292 -6.29 0.21 -6.91
C ASP A 292 -6.92 0.78 -5.63
N HIS A 293 -8.26 0.84 -5.57
CA HIS A 293 -8.99 1.25 -4.36
C HIS A 293 -8.76 0.28 -3.20
N TRP A 294 -8.91 -1.03 -3.42
CA TRP A 294 -8.83 -2.01 -2.34
C TRP A 294 -7.41 -2.22 -1.81
N LYS A 295 -6.39 -2.05 -2.64
CA LYS A 295 -4.99 -2.00 -2.17
C LYS A 295 -4.70 -0.74 -1.35
N ALA A 296 -5.26 0.41 -1.74
CA ALA A 296 -5.14 1.63 -0.94
C ALA A 296 -5.86 1.48 0.40
N TRP A 297 -7.06 0.88 0.36
CA TRP A 297 -7.83 0.56 1.54
C TRP A 297 -7.03 -0.34 2.49
N GLU A 298 -6.43 -1.42 2.00
CA GLU A 298 -5.56 -2.33 2.75
C GLU A 298 -4.38 -1.59 3.40
N HIS A 299 -3.65 -0.79 2.62
CA HIS A 299 -2.47 -0.06 3.10
C HIS A 299 -2.83 0.94 4.19
N ASP A 300 -3.85 1.75 3.99
CA ASP A 300 -4.32 2.71 4.99
C ASP A 300 -4.64 2.05 6.35
N ARG A 301 -5.11 0.79 6.36
CA ARG A 301 -5.41 0.07 7.61
C ARG A 301 -4.16 -0.39 8.34
N TRP A 302 -3.10 -0.74 7.62
CA TRP A 302 -1.76 -0.92 8.21
C TRP A 302 -1.14 0.40 8.68
N MET A 303 -1.52 1.53 8.08
CA MET A 303 -1.08 2.87 8.48
C MET A 303 -1.89 3.42 9.66
N THR A 304 -3.07 2.85 9.92
CA THR A 304 -3.94 3.24 11.02
C THR A 304 -3.36 2.73 12.34
N ALA A 305 -3.28 3.63 13.33
CA ALA A 305 -2.67 3.32 14.62
C ALA A 305 -3.38 2.14 15.31
N PRO A 306 -2.63 1.22 15.95
CA PRO A 306 -3.21 0.10 16.67
C PRO A 306 -4.26 0.55 17.70
N GLY A 307 -5.40 -0.16 17.74
CA GLY A 307 -6.51 0.14 18.64
C GLY A 307 -7.44 1.26 18.15
N LYS A 308 -7.18 1.87 16.99
CA LYS A 308 -8.15 2.74 16.31
C LYS A 308 -9.05 1.93 15.39
N PRO A 309 -10.34 2.30 15.25
CA PRO A 309 -11.25 1.67 14.30
C PRO A 309 -10.65 1.60 12.90
N GLY A 310 -10.76 0.43 12.28
CA GLY A 310 -10.23 0.20 10.94
C GLY A 310 -8.76 -0.20 10.88
N CYS A 311 -8.05 -0.39 12.00
CA CYS A 311 -6.68 -0.88 11.96
C CYS A 311 -6.61 -2.37 11.56
N LEU A 312 -5.54 -2.75 10.86
CA LEU A 312 -5.18 -4.16 10.64
C LEU A 312 -4.11 -4.62 11.63
N THR A 313 -4.17 -5.88 12.04
CA THR A 313 -3.14 -6.52 12.87
C THR A 313 -2.88 -7.95 12.42
N LEU A 314 -1.70 -8.48 12.72
CA LEU A 314 -1.33 -9.89 12.55
C LEU A 314 -1.56 -10.68 13.85
N PHE A 315 -1.71 -11.99 13.76
CA PHE A 315 -1.63 -12.87 14.92
C PHE A 315 -0.24 -12.82 15.57
N GLY A 316 -0.12 -13.24 16.83
CA GLY A 316 1.16 -13.38 17.53
C GLY A 316 1.36 -12.38 18.67
N GLN A 317 2.43 -12.60 19.43
CA GLN A 317 2.84 -11.79 20.57
C GLN A 317 3.99 -10.83 20.22
N PRO A 318 3.90 -9.56 20.61
CA PRO A 318 5.01 -8.62 20.45
C PRO A 318 6.19 -9.03 21.35
N SER A 319 7.37 -8.51 21.05
CA SER A 319 8.55 -8.68 21.90
C SER A 319 8.38 -7.92 23.22
N ASP A 320 8.73 -8.55 24.35
CA ASP A 320 8.86 -7.87 25.65
C ASP A 320 9.96 -6.79 25.65
N LYS A 321 10.85 -6.84 24.66
CA LYS A 321 11.99 -5.94 24.48
C LYS A 321 11.87 -5.18 23.15
N PRO A 322 11.59 -3.86 23.16
CA PRO A 322 11.35 -3.08 21.95
C PRO A 322 12.47 -3.14 20.90
N GLU A 323 13.71 -3.33 21.35
CA GLU A 323 14.92 -3.40 20.53
C GLU A 323 15.11 -4.75 19.80
N ARG A 324 14.31 -5.77 20.12
CA ARG A 324 14.37 -7.10 19.50
C ARG A 324 13.03 -7.50 18.91
N LEU A 325 13.07 -8.32 17.86
CA LEU A 325 11.86 -8.95 17.32
C LEU A 325 11.56 -10.26 18.06
N SER A 326 10.29 -10.50 18.37
CA SER A 326 9.76 -11.78 18.85
C SER A 326 9.84 -12.86 17.76
N ALA A 327 9.58 -14.12 18.14
CA ALA A 327 9.49 -15.21 17.17
C ALA A 327 8.34 -14.99 16.17
N ASP A 328 7.19 -14.51 16.66
CA ASP A 328 6.02 -14.22 15.84
C ASP A 328 6.32 -13.07 14.87
N GLU A 329 6.86 -11.95 15.36
CA GLU A 329 7.28 -10.83 14.49
C GLU A 329 8.22 -11.33 13.38
N LYS A 330 9.25 -12.13 13.71
CA LYS A 330 10.15 -12.71 12.69
C LYS A 330 9.42 -13.58 11.67
N SER A 331 8.44 -14.36 12.09
CA SER A 331 7.66 -15.24 11.21
C SER A 331 6.86 -14.47 10.14
N HIS A 332 6.51 -13.21 10.42
CA HIS A 332 5.78 -12.34 9.51
C HIS A 332 6.65 -11.63 8.46
N HIS A 333 7.97 -11.85 8.46
CA HIS A 333 8.89 -11.15 7.56
C HIS A 333 8.47 -11.28 6.08
N SER A 334 8.20 -12.48 5.58
CA SER A 334 7.83 -12.68 4.17
C SER A 334 6.46 -12.07 3.84
N TYR A 335 5.46 -12.24 4.73
CA TYR A 335 4.12 -11.64 4.56
C TYR A 335 4.21 -10.12 4.48
N SER A 336 4.88 -9.48 5.43
CA SER A 336 5.04 -8.02 5.48
C SER A 336 5.72 -7.44 4.23
N ARG A 337 6.68 -8.17 3.64
CA ARG A 337 7.30 -7.77 2.37
C ARG A 337 6.32 -7.85 1.21
N HIS A 338 5.51 -8.92 1.12
CA HIS A 338 4.51 -9.04 0.06
C HIS A 338 3.48 -7.90 0.11
N ILE A 339 3.03 -7.51 1.31
CA ILE A 339 2.14 -6.35 1.50
C ILE A 339 2.75 -5.05 0.94
N CYS A 340 4.07 -4.87 1.06
CA CYS A 340 4.77 -3.65 0.65
C CYS A 340 5.52 -3.76 -0.69
N ASN A 341 5.43 -4.89 -1.38
CA ASN A 341 6.10 -5.13 -2.66
C ASN A 341 5.41 -4.41 -3.82
N GLU A 342 4.23 -3.85 -3.58
CA GLU A 342 3.58 -2.87 -4.43
C GLU A 342 3.10 -1.73 -3.53
N VAL A 343 3.33 -0.48 -3.94
CA VAL A 343 2.95 0.70 -3.16
C VAL A 343 2.31 1.75 -4.06
N GLU A 344 1.42 2.54 -3.48
CA GLU A 344 0.92 3.75 -4.13
C GLU A 344 2.02 4.81 -4.16
N ILE A 345 2.19 5.43 -5.33
CA ILE A 345 3.07 6.55 -5.56
C ILE A 345 2.29 7.73 -6.13
N GLU A 346 2.65 8.93 -5.66
CA GLU A 346 2.22 10.19 -6.23
C GLU A 346 3.35 10.74 -7.12
N GLU A 347 3.05 10.94 -8.40
CA GLU A 347 3.99 11.55 -9.35
C GLU A 347 3.37 12.77 -10.04
N PRO A 348 4.13 13.86 -10.23
CA PRO A 348 3.68 14.99 -11.03
C PRO A 348 3.58 14.57 -12.50
N TYR A 349 2.40 14.77 -13.08
CA TYR A 349 2.10 14.45 -14.47
C TYR A 349 1.32 15.59 -15.11
N GLN A 350 1.92 16.26 -16.11
CA GLN A 350 1.31 17.34 -16.88
C GLN A 350 0.66 18.44 -16.02
N GLY A 351 1.33 18.85 -14.92
CA GLY A 351 0.83 19.88 -14.01
C GLY A 351 -0.25 19.40 -13.01
N THR A 352 -0.55 18.09 -12.97
CA THR A 352 -1.45 17.46 -11.99
C THR A 352 -0.74 16.36 -11.23
N ILE A 353 -1.16 16.06 -10.00
CA ILE A 353 -0.63 14.90 -9.26
C ILE A 353 -1.42 13.67 -9.71
N ARG A 354 -0.72 12.65 -10.20
CA ARG A 354 -1.31 11.36 -10.53
C ARG A 354 -0.88 10.32 -9.51
N ARG A 355 -1.87 9.62 -8.96
CA ARG A 355 -1.67 8.41 -8.16
C ARG A 355 -1.61 7.19 -9.04
N ARG A 356 -0.63 6.32 -8.80
CA ARG A 356 -0.58 4.98 -9.39
C ARG A 356 0.11 4.00 -8.46
N TRP A 357 -0.16 2.72 -8.68
CA TRP A 357 0.54 1.64 -8.00
C TRP A 357 1.82 1.26 -8.73
N LYS A 358 2.91 1.15 -7.98
CA LYS A 358 4.23 0.76 -8.48
C LYS A 358 4.70 -0.51 -7.78
N ALA A 359 4.94 -1.55 -8.58
CA ALA A 359 5.55 -2.78 -8.10
C ALA A 359 7.06 -2.60 -7.88
N LYS A 360 7.55 -3.04 -6.72
CA LYS A 360 8.96 -3.18 -6.35
C LYS A 360 9.46 -4.62 -6.59
N SER A 361 8.56 -5.60 -6.53
CA SER A 361 8.82 -7.02 -6.77
C SER A 361 7.53 -7.70 -7.22
N GLU A 362 7.64 -8.80 -7.97
CA GLU A 362 6.49 -9.61 -8.42
C GLU A 362 5.84 -10.42 -7.28
N ASN A 363 6.49 -10.54 -6.12
CA ASN A 363 5.99 -11.29 -4.98
C ASN A 363 4.94 -10.48 -4.20
N THR A 364 3.76 -10.27 -4.78
CA THR A 364 2.63 -9.49 -4.19
C THR A 364 1.49 -10.37 -3.70
N HIS A 365 1.59 -11.70 -3.84
CA HIS A 365 0.45 -12.61 -3.71
C HIS A 365 -0.33 -12.55 -2.39
N TRP A 366 0.33 -12.23 -1.27
CA TRP A 366 -0.38 -12.02 0.00
C TRP A 366 -1.04 -10.66 0.09
N LEU A 367 -0.56 -9.63 -0.61
CA LEU A 367 -1.30 -8.38 -0.79
C LEU A 367 -2.59 -8.64 -1.57
N ASP A 368 -2.48 -9.40 -2.67
CA ASP A 368 -3.63 -9.71 -3.51
C ASP A 368 -4.68 -10.55 -2.74
N ALA A 369 -4.24 -11.62 -2.08
CA ALA A 369 -5.10 -12.41 -1.20
C ALA A 369 -5.68 -11.61 -0.03
N SER A 370 -4.96 -10.61 0.50
CA SER A 370 -5.45 -9.77 1.60
C SER A 370 -6.61 -8.88 1.16
N TYR A 371 -6.47 -8.16 0.04
CA TYR A 371 -7.54 -7.26 -0.39
C TYR A 371 -8.79 -8.03 -0.85
N TYR A 372 -8.66 -9.28 -1.32
CA TYR A 372 -9.83 -10.13 -1.53
C TYR A 372 -10.58 -10.44 -0.24
N SER A 373 -9.86 -10.66 0.86
CA SER A 373 -10.46 -10.82 2.19
C SER A 373 -11.23 -9.56 2.60
N ASP A 374 -10.72 -8.38 2.24
CA ASP A 374 -11.32 -7.06 2.55
C ASP A 374 -12.59 -6.81 1.75
N VAL A 375 -12.55 -7.07 0.44
CA VAL A 375 -13.73 -7.05 -0.43
C VAL A 375 -14.79 -7.98 0.15
N GLY A 376 -14.39 -9.19 0.57
CA GLY A 376 -15.28 -10.14 1.20
C GLY A 376 -15.95 -9.58 2.47
N ALA A 377 -15.20 -8.88 3.31
CA ALA A 377 -15.71 -8.28 4.53
C ALA A 377 -16.75 -7.18 4.22
N ASN A 378 -16.46 -6.33 3.23
CA ASN A 378 -17.40 -5.31 2.76
C ASN A 378 -18.67 -5.93 2.17
N MET A 379 -18.56 -7.00 1.39
CA MET A 379 -19.72 -7.76 0.90
C MET A 379 -20.60 -8.32 2.03
N LYS A 380 -20.01 -8.57 3.21
CA LYS A 380 -20.70 -9.05 4.42
C LYS A 380 -21.12 -7.94 5.39
N GLY A 381 -21.00 -6.69 4.98
CA GLY A 381 -21.54 -5.54 5.72
C GLY A 381 -20.53 -4.84 6.63
N ILE A 382 -19.26 -5.27 6.67
CA ILE A 382 -18.22 -4.53 7.39
C ILE A 382 -17.97 -3.21 6.68
N ARG A 383 -17.96 -2.11 7.43
CA ARG A 383 -17.71 -0.75 6.93
C ARG A 383 -16.78 -0.04 7.90
N LEU A 384 -15.94 0.85 7.39
CA LEU A 384 -15.17 1.73 8.27
C LEU A 384 -16.14 2.62 9.05
N ALA A 385 -15.96 2.67 10.37
CA ALA A 385 -16.66 3.62 11.21
C ALA A 385 -16.22 5.04 10.83
N GLY A 386 -17.00 5.72 9.99
CA GLY A 386 -16.87 7.16 9.79
C GLY A 386 -17.43 7.93 10.99
N PRO A 387 -17.09 9.23 11.16
CA PRO A 387 -17.99 10.12 11.89
C PRO A 387 -19.38 9.99 11.26
N ALA A 388 -20.44 9.95 12.07
CA ALA A 388 -21.81 9.82 11.58
C ALA A 388 -22.10 10.96 10.59
N ILE A 389 -21.94 10.70 9.29
CA ILE A 389 -22.47 11.58 8.25
C ILE A 389 -23.97 11.31 8.28
N SER A 390 -24.70 12.15 9.03
CA SER A 390 -26.13 12.26 8.84
C SER A 390 -26.34 12.57 7.36
N LYS A 391 -26.79 11.57 6.59
CA LYS A 391 -27.31 11.85 5.25
C LYS A 391 -28.36 12.94 5.45
N PRO A 392 -28.28 14.10 4.76
CA PRO A 392 -29.39 15.01 4.77
C PRO A 392 -30.58 14.21 4.25
N THR A 393 -31.57 14.00 5.13
CA THR A 393 -32.88 13.52 4.73
C THR A 393 -33.32 14.46 3.62
N GLN A 394 -33.34 13.98 2.38
CA GLN A 394 -33.99 14.72 1.30
C GLN A 394 -35.45 14.84 1.72
N SER A 395 -35.79 16.01 2.27
CA SER A 395 -37.18 16.41 2.44
C SER A 395 -37.78 16.42 1.04
N ILE A 396 -38.66 15.47 0.78
CA ILE A 396 -39.54 15.51 -0.39
C ILE A 396 -40.32 16.83 -0.30
N PRO A 397 -40.16 17.78 -1.24
CA PRO A 397 -40.97 18.98 -1.22
C PRO A 397 -42.40 18.62 -1.61
N GLY A 398 -43.34 18.80 -0.68
CA GLY A 398 -44.76 18.99 -0.99
C GLY A 398 -45.63 17.73 -1.06
N ALA A 399 -46.03 17.22 0.10
CA ALA A 399 -47.40 16.72 0.26
C ALA A 399 -48.06 17.58 1.33
N ALA A 400 -48.98 18.47 0.91
CA ALA A 400 -49.76 19.29 1.81
C ALA A 400 -50.58 18.38 2.76
N PRO A 401 -50.68 18.71 4.06
CA PRO A 401 -51.49 17.92 4.98
C PRO A 401 -52.97 18.09 4.63
N ALA A 402 -53.62 16.99 4.28
CA ALA A 402 -55.08 16.96 4.12
C ALA A 402 -55.74 17.30 5.46
N ALA A 403 -56.54 18.36 5.47
CA ALA A 403 -57.33 18.78 6.60
C ALA A 403 -58.30 17.65 7.02
N ASN A 404 -58.23 17.31 8.31
CA ASN A 404 -59.07 16.32 8.95
C ASN A 404 -60.49 16.89 9.12
N ALA A 405 -61.37 16.70 8.14
CA ALA A 405 -62.81 16.95 8.28
C ALA A 405 -63.50 15.68 8.75
N GLY A 406 -63.83 15.62 10.04
CA GLY A 406 -64.57 14.53 10.64
C GLY A 406 -65.93 14.31 9.94
N ARG A 407 -66.15 13.09 9.45
CA ARG A 407 -67.50 12.56 9.21
C ARG A 407 -67.67 11.32 10.07
N GLN A 408 -68.49 11.48 11.13
CA GLN A 408 -68.97 10.39 11.98
C GLN A 408 -69.63 9.31 11.12
N ARG A 409 -69.24 8.05 11.32
CA ARG A 409 -69.96 6.89 10.80
C ARG A 409 -71.26 6.74 11.60
N MET A 410 -72.41 6.84 10.95
CA MET A 410 -73.69 6.43 11.53
C MET A 410 -73.69 4.91 11.79
N SER A 411 -74.30 4.50 12.90
CA SER A 411 -74.42 3.08 13.22
C SER A 411 -75.62 2.45 12.51
N LEU A 412 -75.56 1.13 12.32
CA LEU A 412 -76.59 0.31 11.66
C LEU A 412 -78.01 0.44 12.24
N GLY A 413 -78.17 0.99 13.44
CA GLY A 413 -79.50 1.28 14.03
C GLY A 413 -80.20 2.51 13.42
N GLN A 414 -79.48 3.42 12.77
CA GLN A 414 -80.04 4.66 12.21
C GLN A 414 -80.53 4.53 10.76
N MET A 415 -80.24 3.42 10.08
CA MET A 415 -80.69 3.17 8.69
C MET A 415 -82.08 2.53 8.59
N ALA A 416 -82.68 2.06 9.69
CA ALA A 416 -83.96 1.34 9.65
C ALA A 416 -85.22 2.26 9.67
N THR A 417 -85.07 3.56 9.95
CA THR A 417 -86.20 4.50 10.02
C THR A 417 -86.40 5.34 8.75
N ALA A 418 -85.51 5.22 7.75
CA ALA A 418 -85.57 6.00 6.51
C ALA A 418 -86.29 5.29 5.34
N ALA A 419 -86.83 4.08 5.54
CA ALA A 419 -87.49 3.29 4.49
C ALA A 419 -89.02 3.17 4.63
N ARG A 420 -89.66 4.04 5.43
CA ARG A 420 -91.13 4.20 5.46
C ARG A 420 -91.48 5.68 5.45
N GLY A 421 -91.74 6.22 4.28
CA GLY A 421 -92.28 7.57 4.12
C GLY A 421 -91.67 8.32 2.94
N THR A 422 -92.00 7.88 1.73
CA THR A 422 -92.50 8.65 0.56
C THR A 422 -92.38 7.77 -0.67
#